data_AF-A0AAJ6HUM3-F1
#
_entry.id   AF-A0AAJ6HUM3-F1
#
_cell.length_a   1.000
_cell.length_b   1.000
_cell.length_c   1.000
_cell.angle_alpha   90.00
_cell.angle_beta   90.00
_cell.angle_gamma   90.00
#
_symmetry.space_group_name_H-M   'P 1'
#
loop_
_entity.id
_entity.type
_entity.pdbx_description
1 polymer ?
#
loop_
_entity_poly.entity_id
_entity_poly.type
_entity_poly.pdbx_seq_one_letter_code
_entity_poly.pdbx_strand_id
1 'polypeptide(L)'
;MAGIIVLRPGVDWTATGGLFDWTLEFVIPRITDREAAERLQEIVDNNLRSLWIEDLSARAQQEIVDHWRDGLIAAGQQQLPDTDQKATVLRRLQELVEATYTAGFPGQVSS
;
A
#
# COMPACT_ATOMS: atom_id res chain seq x y z
N MET A 1 -15.59 -1.46 -8.50
CA MET A 1 -14.50 -1.02 -9.42
C MET A 1 -13.15 -1.32 -8.78
N ALA A 2 -12.10 -1.46 -9.59
CA ALA A 2 -10.74 -1.75 -9.10
C ALA A 2 -9.98 -0.44 -8.78
N GLY A 3 -9.04 -0.51 -7.85
CA GLY A 3 -8.05 0.54 -7.60
C GLY A 3 -6.66 0.12 -8.08
N ILE A 4 -5.79 1.11 -8.33
CA ILE A 4 -4.43 0.91 -8.83
C ILE A 4 -3.40 1.70 -8.00
N ILE A 5 -2.30 1.04 -7.63
CA ILE A 5 -1.10 1.66 -7.07
C ILE A 5 0.01 1.50 -8.11
N VAL A 6 0.55 2.62 -8.61
CA VAL A 6 1.69 2.64 -9.52
C VAL A 6 2.95 2.94 -8.70
N LEU A 7 3.80 1.94 -8.54
CA LEU A 7 5.06 2.05 -7.78
C LEU A 7 6.14 2.77 -8.59
N ARG A 8 6.15 2.49 -9.90
CA ARG A 8 6.95 3.16 -10.94
C ARG A 8 6.35 2.81 -12.31
N PRO A 9 6.76 3.47 -13.40
CA PRO A 9 6.36 3.06 -14.74
C PRO A 9 6.68 1.57 -15.00
N GLY A 10 5.63 0.79 -15.30
CA GLY A 10 5.71 -0.64 -15.58
C GLY A 10 5.67 -1.57 -14.36
N VAL A 11 5.53 -1.04 -13.14
CA VAL A 11 5.31 -1.83 -11.93
C VAL A 11 4.11 -1.28 -11.19
N ASP A 12 2.95 -1.90 -11.42
CA ASP A 12 1.69 -1.55 -10.80
C ASP A 12 1.10 -2.72 -10.01
N TRP A 13 0.21 -2.37 -9.08
CA TRP A 13 -0.58 -3.31 -8.32
C TRP A 13 -2.05 -2.91 -8.40
N THR A 14 -2.91 -3.88 -8.75
CA THR A 14 -4.35 -3.66 -8.90
C THR A 14 -5.14 -4.54 -7.93
N ALA A 15 -6.19 -3.97 -7.35
CA ALA A 15 -7.03 -4.65 -6.38
C ALA A 15 -8.50 -4.20 -6.47
N THR A 16 -9.38 -4.88 -5.74
CA THR A 16 -10.74 -4.38 -5.54
C THR A 16 -10.70 -3.05 -4.80
N GLY A 17 -11.71 -2.19 -5.00
CA GLY A 17 -11.77 -0.90 -4.31
C GLY A 17 -11.61 -1.00 -2.79
N GLY A 18 -12.31 -1.95 -2.14
CA GLY A 18 -12.17 -2.12 -0.69
C GLY A 18 -10.77 -2.55 -0.23
N LEU A 19 -10.08 -3.40 -1.01
CA LEU A 19 -8.71 -3.79 -0.67
C LEU A 19 -7.70 -2.66 -0.95
N PHE A 20 -7.96 -1.85 -1.98
CA PHE A 20 -7.19 -0.64 -2.25
C PHE A 20 -7.32 0.35 -1.09
N ASP A 21 -8.56 0.68 -0.68
CA ASP A 21 -8.81 1.62 0.43
C ASP A 21 -8.17 1.11 1.72
N TRP A 22 -8.39 -0.16 2.07
CA TRP A 22 -7.81 -0.78 3.26
C TRP A 22 -6.27 -0.73 3.28
N THR A 23 -5.63 -0.92 2.12
CA THR A 23 -4.16 -0.82 1.98
C THR A 23 -3.65 0.59 2.26
N LEU A 24 -4.40 1.62 1.86
CA LEU A 24 -4.07 3.01 2.14
C LEU A 24 -4.35 3.37 3.60
N GLU A 25 -5.51 2.99 4.12
CA GLU A 25 -5.90 3.17 5.54
C GLU A 25 -4.91 2.49 6.50
N PHE A 26 -4.26 1.41 6.07
CA PHE A 26 -3.16 0.82 6.82
C PHE A 26 -1.96 1.78 6.95
N VAL A 27 -1.56 2.52 5.91
CA VAL A 27 -0.38 3.40 6.01
C VAL A 27 -0.68 4.79 6.55
N ILE A 28 -1.86 5.36 6.25
CA ILE A 28 -2.24 6.74 6.62
C ILE A 28 -1.89 7.12 8.07
N PRO A 29 -2.24 6.33 9.11
CA PRO A 29 -1.95 6.71 10.49
C PRO A 29 -0.48 6.46 10.92
N ARG A 30 0.37 5.91 10.03
CA ARG A 30 1.75 5.48 10.33
C ARG A 30 2.81 6.40 9.70
N ILE A 31 2.48 7.04 8.59
CA ILE A 31 3.38 7.98 7.90
C ILE A 31 3.56 9.29 8.69
N THR A 32 4.79 9.79 8.72
CA THR A 32 5.15 11.02 9.43
C THR A 32 5.04 12.26 8.54
N ASP A 33 5.13 12.09 7.23
CA ASP A 33 4.87 13.12 6.23
C ASP A 33 3.36 13.44 6.19
N ARG A 34 2.99 14.59 6.78
CA ARG A 34 1.58 15.01 6.89
C ARG A 34 0.92 15.30 5.56
N GLU A 35 1.66 15.89 4.62
CA GLU A 35 1.12 16.21 3.29
C GLU A 35 0.83 14.92 2.53
N ALA A 36 1.72 13.93 2.63
CA ALA A 36 1.46 12.60 2.08
C ALA A 36 0.25 11.93 2.75
N ALA A 37 0.12 12.02 4.07
CA ALA A 37 -1.02 11.45 4.80
C ALA A 37 -2.36 12.07 4.40
N GLU A 38 -2.40 13.40 4.30
CA GLU A 38 -3.57 14.15 3.83
C GLU A 38 -3.94 13.75 2.40
N ARG A 39 -2.95 13.66 1.50
CA ARG A 39 -3.19 13.23 0.11
C ARG A 39 -3.72 11.80 0.03
N LEU A 40 -3.19 10.86 0.82
CA LEU A 40 -3.73 9.50 0.88
C LEU A 40 -5.16 9.47 1.43
N GLN A 41 -5.44 10.28 2.45
CA GLN A 41 -6.79 10.41 3.00
C GLN A 41 -7.77 10.95 1.94
N GLU A 42 -7.38 11.97 1.16
CA GLU A 42 -8.20 12.50 0.07
C GLU A 42 -8.52 11.45 -1.00
N ILE A 43 -7.56 10.55 -1.31
CA ILE A 43 -7.79 9.46 -2.26
C ILE A 43 -8.87 8.50 -1.75
N VAL A 44 -8.84 8.17 -0.46
CA VAL A 44 -9.83 7.29 0.18
C VAL A 44 -11.19 7.98 0.24
N ASP A 45 -11.24 9.19 0.79
CA ASP A 45 -12.49 9.95 1.00
C ASP A 45 -13.22 10.23 -0.32
N ASN A 46 -12.48 10.61 -1.36
CA ASN A 46 -13.05 10.95 -2.66
C ASN A 46 -13.14 9.76 -3.62
N ASN A 47 -12.78 8.55 -3.18
CA ASN A 47 -12.80 7.34 -4.00
C ASN A 47 -12.04 7.50 -5.33
N LEU A 48 -10.85 8.11 -5.32
CA LEU A 48 -10.07 8.42 -6.56
C LEU A 48 -9.46 7.18 -7.22
N ARG A 49 -9.43 6.04 -6.51
CA ARG A 49 -9.05 4.69 -6.98
C ARG A 49 -7.66 4.59 -7.63
N SER A 50 -6.80 5.57 -7.43
CA SER A 50 -5.48 5.59 -8.05
C SER A 50 -4.47 6.33 -7.20
N LEU A 51 -3.26 5.78 -7.12
CA LEU A 51 -2.13 6.34 -6.40
C LEU A 51 -0.85 6.13 -7.23
N TRP A 52 -0.14 7.21 -7.52
CA TRP A 52 1.22 7.18 -8.05
C TRP A 52 2.18 7.44 -6.91
N ILE A 53 3.02 6.47 -6.59
CA ILE A 53 4.00 6.61 -5.50
C ILE A 53 5.05 7.64 -5.88
N GLU A 54 5.42 7.74 -7.16
CA GLU A 54 6.39 8.72 -7.66
C GLU A 54 5.95 10.18 -7.48
N ASP A 55 4.66 10.45 -7.31
CA ASP A 55 4.13 11.79 -7.06
C ASP A 55 4.32 12.26 -5.60
N LEU A 56 4.74 11.37 -4.71
CA LEU A 56 4.98 11.68 -3.30
C LEU A 56 6.44 12.06 -3.06
N SER A 57 6.72 12.72 -1.94
CA SER A 57 8.10 13.01 -1.52
C SER A 57 8.90 11.70 -1.38
N ALA A 58 10.20 11.70 -1.72
CA ALA A 58 11.03 10.50 -1.62
C ALA A 58 11.03 9.88 -0.20
N ARG A 59 10.88 10.73 0.82
CA ARG A 59 10.71 10.30 2.22
C ARG A 59 9.38 9.57 2.43
N ALA A 60 8.26 10.14 1.97
CA ALA A 60 6.95 9.48 2.06
C ALA A 60 6.91 8.17 1.29
N GLN A 61 7.52 8.12 0.10
CA GLN A 61 7.64 6.88 -0.68
C GLN A 61 8.32 5.77 0.15
N GLN A 62 9.46 6.09 0.78
CA GLN A 62 10.18 5.12 1.61
C GLN A 62 9.36 4.70 2.83
N GLU A 63 8.76 5.65 3.56
CA GLU A 63 7.95 5.34 4.76
C GLU A 63 6.77 4.43 4.43
N ILE A 64 6.04 4.70 3.33
CA ILE A 64 4.93 3.85 2.86
C ILE A 64 5.42 2.44 2.54
N VAL A 65 6.52 2.32 1.79
CA VAL A 65 7.08 1.03 1.39
C VAL A 65 7.57 0.23 2.60
N ASP A 66 8.25 0.87 3.54
CA ASP A 66 8.72 0.24 4.77
C ASP A 66 7.53 -0.29 5.59
N HIS A 67 6.49 0.53 5.79
CA HIS A 67 5.28 0.08 6.49
C HIS A 67 4.59 -1.09 5.79
N TRP A 68 4.53 -1.08 4.46
CA TRP A 68 3.97 -2.21 3.72
C TRP A 68 4.76 -3.50 3.90
N ARG A 69 6.08 -3.43 3.78
CA ARG A 69 6.97 -4.58 3.93
C ARG A 69 6.93 -5.17 5.34
N ASP A 70 6.90 -4.31 6.35
CA ASP A 70 7.05 -4.73 7.74
C ASP A 70 5.74 -5.22 8.37
N GLY A 71 4.60 -4.65 7.96
CA GLY A 71 3.36 -4.79 8.72
C GLY A 71 2.11 -5.17 7.94
N LEU A 72 2.08 -5.01 6.62
CA LEU A 72 0.82 -5.12 5.85
C LEU A 72 0.20 -6.52 5.94
N ILE A 73 1.03 -7.56 5.79
CA ILE A 73 0.55 -8.96 5.82
C ILE A 73 0.06 -9.34 7.21
N ALA A 74 0.81 -8.97 8.26
CA ALA A 74 0.43 -9.24 9.64
C ALA A 74 -0.87 -8.52 10.02
N ALA A 75 -1.03 -7.26 9.61
CA ALA A 75 -2.27 -6.52 9.79
C ALA A 75 -3.43 -7.19 9.05
N GLY A 76 -3.19 -7.63 7.81
CA GLY A 76 -4.18 -8.36 7.02
C GLY A 76 -4.63 -9.65 7.71
N GLN A 77 -3.70 -10.42 8.28
CA GLN A 77 -4.01 -11.65 9.01
C GLN A 77 -4.89 -11.40 10.24
N GLN A 78 -4.64 -10.29 10.95
CA GLN A 78 -5.33 -9.96 12.18
C GLN A 78 -6.70 -9.28 11.96
N GLN A 79 -6.80 -8.40 10.96
CA GLN A 79 -7.93 -7.47 10.84
C GLN A 79 -8.91 -7.85 9.73
N LEU A 80 -8.46 -8.58 8.69
CA LEU A 80 -9.36 -8.96 7.62
C LEU A 80 -10.35 -10.05 8.08
N PRO A 81 -11.62 -9.97 7.64
CA PRO A 81 -12.64 -10.95 7.97
C PRO A 81 -12.19 -12.39 7.67
N ASP A 82 -12.46 -13.29 8.61
CA ASP A 82 -12.15 -14.70 8.45
C ASP A 82 -13.20 -15.37 7.54
N THR A 83 -12.87 -15.42 6.26
CA THR A 83 -13.72 -15.95 5.18
C THR A 83 -12.86 -16.80 4.25
N ASP A 84 -13.49 -17.61 3.40
CA ASP A 84 -12.78 -18.42 2.39
C ASP A 84 -11.92 -17.57 1.43
N GLN A 85 -12.18 -16.26 1.34
CA GLN A 85 -11.41 -15.32 0.51
C GLN A 85 -10.16 -14.77 1.20
N LYS A 86 -9.98 -14.98 2.51
CA LYS A 86 -8.89 -14.37 3.28
C LYS A 86 -7.51 -14.74 2.73
N ALA A 87 -7.29 -16.01 2.38
CA ALA A 87 -6.04 -16.45 1.77
C ALA A 87 -5.76 -15.74 0.43
N THR A 88 -6.78 -15.55 -0.39
CA THR A 88 -6.69 -14.81 -1.66
C THR A 88 -6.33 -13.34 -1.42
N VAL A 89 -6.95 -12.69 -0.44
CA VAL A 89 -6.66 -11.29 -0.09
C VAL A 89 -5.24 -11.14 0.44
N LEU A 90 -4.80 -12.03 1.32
CA LEU A 90 -3.41 -12.02 1.83
C LEU A 90 -2.39 -12.20 0.70
N ARG A 91 -2.66 -13.08 -0.27
CA ARG A 91 -1.82 -13.21 -1.46
C ARG A 91 -1.74 -11.91 -2.27
N ARG A 92 -2.85 -11.18 -2.41
CA ARG A 92 -2.83 -9.86 -3.08
C ARG A 92 -1.97 -8.84 -2.34
N LEU A 93 -2.04 -8.81 -1.01
CA LEU A 93 -1.17 -7.94 -0.21
C LEU A 93 0.31 -8.35 -0.35
N GLN A 94 0.59 -9.65 -0.43
CA GLN A 94 1.94 -10.17 -0.67
C GLN A 94 2.47 -9.74 -2.04
N GLU A 95 1.64 -9.77 -3.08
CA GLU A 95 1.99 -9.26 -4.42
C GLU A 95 2.37 -7.78 -4.40
N LEU A 96 1.67 -6.95 -3.60
CA LEU A 96 2.05 -5.54 -3.43
C LEU A 96 3.43 -5.41 -2.79
N VAL A 97 3.68 -6.14 -1.72
CA VAL A 97 4.98 -6.15 -1.02
C VAL A 97 6.09 -6.57 -1.98
N GLU A 98 5.89 -7.65 -2.75
CA GLU A 98 6.85 -8.11 -3.76
C GLU A 98 7.09 -7.07 -4.86
N ALA A 99 6.03 -6.40 -5.31
CA ALA A 99 6.13 -5.35 -6.33
C ALA A 99 7.01 -4.18 -5.86
N THR A 100 7.05 -3.86 -4.55
CA THR A 100 7.97 -2.82 -4.04
C THR A 100 9.45 -3.16 -4.28
N TYR A 101 9.83 -4.44 -4.21
CA TYR A 101 11.21 -4.87 -4.49
C TYR A 101 11.50 -4.81 -5.99
N THR A 102 10.55 -5.26 -6.83
CA THR A 102 10.63 -5.14 -8.29
C THR A 102 10.74 -3.69 -8.75
N ALA A 103 10.07 -2.77 -8.04
CA ALA A 103 10.14 -1.35 -8.32
C ALA A 103 11.52 -0.73 -8.00
N GLY A 104 12.35 -1.42 -7.20
CA GLY A 104 13.69 -0.98 -6.84
C GLY A 104 13.74 -0.06 -5.61
N PHE A 105 12.70 -0.03 -4.78
CA PHE A 105 12.76 0.67 -3.50
C PHE A 105 13.79 -0.03 -2.60
N PRO A 106 14.73 0.73 -1.99
CA PRO A 106 15.76 0.13 -1.16
C PRO A 106 15.13 -0.61 0.01
N GLY A 107 15.65 -1.80 0.31
CA GLY A 107 15.28 -2.54 1.53
C GLY A 107 15.94 -1.91 2.74
N GLN A 108 15.29 -1.93 3.90
CA GLN A 108 15.99 -1.67 5.14
C GLN A 108 17.06 -2.76 5.32
N VAL A 109 18.33 -2.36 5.27
CA VAL A 109 19.42 -3.20 5.76
C VAL A 109 19.36 -3.08 7.28
N SER A 110 18.61 -3.97 7.94
CA SER A 110 18.74 -4.13 9.39
C SER A 110 20.19 -4.50 9.69
N SER A 111 20.93 -3.57 10.30
CA SER A 111 22.25 -3.82 10.88
C SER A 111 22.12 -4.48 12.24
#